data_AF-A0A397J7L1-F1
#
_entry.id   AF-A0A397J7L1-F1
#
_cell.length_a   1.000
_cell.length_b   1.000
_cell.length_c   1.000
_cell.angle_alpha   90.00
_cell.angle_beta   90.00
_cell.angle_gamma   90.00
#
_symmetry.space_group_name_H-M   'P 1'
#
loop_
_entity.id
_entity.type
_entity.pdbx_description
1 polymer ?
#
loop_
_entity_poly.entity_id
_entity_poly.type
_entity_poly.pdbx_seq_one_letter_code
_entity_poly.pdbx_strand_id
1 'polypeptide(L)'
;MLNNELPSLEKLQDRFPLVYHTNICSRCLLEEETQSHIFTCTKNKIDIYTCRNKLFQLIVNKTTVVSCGDSCKDFKNELINIEDLNILTKFTTCDLNHLSFIDVILGFIPCKLFEVVLQKVITKEIANQVMDEVMNQFKLFIYENIWKERCSLVREWECNVGIGNDRKKQKCRQQTSDTV
;
A
#
# COMPACT_ATOMS: atom_id res chain seq x y z
N MET A 1 -7.86 2.38 -4.74
CA MET A 1 -6.65 2.43 -3.90
C MET A 1 -6.96 3.12 -2.57
N LEU A 2 -6.02 3.23 -1.61
CA LEU A 2 -6.29 3.50 -0.19
C LEU A 2 -5.86 4.89 0.30
N ASN A 3 -5.33 5.77 -0.58
CA ASN A 3 -5.17 7.23 -0.43
C ASN A 3 -4.76 7.73 0.97
N ASN A 4 -3.87 7.04 1.68
CA ASN A 4 -3.51 7.37 3.06
C ASN A 4 -4.69 7.41 4.06
N GLU A 5 -5.88 6.93 3.68
CA GLU A 5 -7.09 6.93 4.51
C GLU A 5 -7.09 5.80 5.54
N LEU A 6 -6.23 4.80 5.35
CA LEU A 6 -6.09 3.71 6.30
C LEU A 6 -5.20 4.12 7.49
N PRO A 7 -5.68 3.97 8.72
CA PRO A 7 -4.95 4.42 9.88
C PRO A 7 -3.84 3.43 10.28
N SER A 8 -2.59 3.90 10.22
CA SER A 8 -1.44 3.30 10.91
C SER A 8 -1.54 3.54 12.42
N LEU A 9 -0.83 2.76 13.26
CA LEU A 9 -0.82 3.04 14.70
C LEU A 9 -0.20 4.40 15.03
N GLU A 10 0.81 4.83 14.26
CA GLU A 10 1.35 6.20 14.32
C GLU A 10 0.24 7.26 14.19
N LYS A 11 -0.57 7.19 13.12
CA LYS A 11 -1.71 8.12 12.93
C LYS A 11 -2.78 8.00 14.01
N LEU A 12 -3.00 6.81 14.55
CA LEU A 12 -3.97 6.60 15.64
C LEU A 12 -3.48 7.22 16.95
N GLN A 13 -2.18 7.11 17.23
CA GLN A 13 -1.54 7.75 18.36
C GLN A 13 -1.56 9.27 18.23
N ASP A 14 -1.21 9.81 17.07
CA ASP A 14 -1.28 11.27 16.82
C ASP A 14 -2.70 11.80 17.05
N ARG A 15 -3.70 11.07 16.56
CA ARG A 15 -5.10 11.49 16.66
C ARG A 15 -5.68 11.29 18.07
N PHE A 16 -5.26 10.25 18.78
CA PHE A 16 -5.82 9.85 20.07
C PHE A 16 -4.73 9.41 21.08
N PRO A 17 -3.84 10.33 21.50
CA PRO A 17 -2.65 9.97 22.29
C PRO A 17 -2.98 9.43 23.70
N LEU A 18 -4.15 9.81 24.25
CA LEU A 18 -4.65 9.31 25.53
C LEU A 18 -5.24 7.89 25.44
N VAL A 19 -5.44 7.36 24.23
CA VAL A 19 -5.96 6.02 23.96
C VAL A 19 -4.83 5.11 23.51
N TYR A 20 -4.02 5.57 22.55
CA TYR A 20 -2.92 4.81 21.98
C TYR A 20 -1.59 5.29 22.56
N HIS A 21 -1.14 4.62 23.62
CA HIS A 21 0.09 4.98 24.34
C HIS A 21 1.37 4.54 23.62
N THR A 22 1.26 3.74 22.58
CA THR A 22 2.37 3.30 21.74
C THR A 22 1.90 3.14 20.30
N ASN A 23 2.80 3.42 19.37
CA ASN A 23 2.65 3.18 17.94
C ASN A 23 3.50 1.99 17.45
N ILE A 24 4.12 1.21 18.35
CA ILE A 24 4.97 0.09 17.98
C ILE A 24 4.16 -0.98 17.24
N CYS A 25 4.71 -1.48 16.14
CA CYS A 25 4.07 -2.45 15.28
C CYS A 25 3.75 -3.75 16.03
N SER A 26 2.46 -4.10 16.10
CA SER A 26 1.98 -5.31 16.78
C SER A 26 2.45 -6.62 16.13
N ARG A 27 3.08 -6.56 14.95
CA ARG A 27 3.68 -7.73 14.27
C ARG A 27 5.14 -7.94 14.67
N CYS A 28 5.99 -6.93 14.45
CA CYS A 28 7.43 -7.08 14.67
C CYS A 28 7.85 -6.75 16.10
N LEU A 29 7.08 -5.92 16.81
CA LEU A 29 7.38 -5.42 18.16
C LEU A 29 8.73 -4.69 18.28
N LEU A 30 9.26 -4.19 17.15
CA LEU A 30 10.60 -3.58 17.08
C LEU A 30 10.56 -2.14 16.57
N GLU A 31 9.78 -1.87 15.53
CA GLU A 31 9.70 -0.56 14.86
C GLU A 31 8.34 0.08 15.07
N GLU A 32 8.29 1.41 14.96
CA GLU A 32 7.04 2.16 14.90
C GLU A 32 6.24 1.78 13.65
N GLU A 33 4.94 1.55 13.80
CA GLU A 33 4.07 1.24 12.68
C GLU A 33 3.65 2.51 11.95
N THR A 34 4.52 2.95 11.04
CA THR A 34 4.21 3.94 10.02
C THR A 34 3.44 3.31 8.85
N GLN A 35 2.87 4.12 7.96
CA GLN A 35 2.22 3.56 6.76
C GLN A 35 3.16 2.76 5.86
N SER A 36 4.42 3.18 5.74
CA SER A 36 5.42 2.43 4.96
C SER A 36 5.74 1.10 5.66
N HIS A 37 5.96 1.12 6.97
CA HIS A 37 6.26 -0.07 7.77
C HIS A 37 5.16 -1.14 7.64
N ILE A 38 3.89 -0.76 7.45
CA ILE A 38 2.81 -1.75 7.29
C ILE A 38 3.10 -2.75 6.17
N PHE A 39 3.70 -2.28 5.08
CA PHE A 39 3.99 -3.06 3.88
C PHE A 39 5.43 -3.63 3.87
N THR A 40 6.35 -2.99 4.60
CA THR A 40 7.77 -3.42 4.66
C THR A 40 8.13 -4.22 5.92
N CYS A 41 7.21 -4.37 6.87
CA CYS A 41 7.41 -5.14 8.09
C CYS A 41 7.93 -6.55 7.80
N THR A 42 9.08 -6.89 8.37
CA THR A 42 9.77 -8.18 8.17
C THR A 42 9.00 -9.39 8.69
N LYS A 43 7.98 -9.17 9.52
CA LYS A 43 7.05 -10.21 10.02
C LYS A 43 5.80 -10.37 9.16
N ASN A 44 5.69 -9.70 8.02
CA ASN A 44 4.63 -10.00 7.06
C ASN A 44 4.80 -11.41 6.49
N LYS A 45 3.69 -12.09 6.23
CA LYS A 45 3.71 -13.41 5.56
C LYS A 45 4.29 -13.35 4.15
N ILE A 46 4.09 -12.23 3.48
CA ILE A 46 4.68 -11.92 2.18
C ILE A 46 5.52 -10.66 2.29
N ASP A 47 6.61 -10.60 1.54
CA ASP A 47 7.46 -9.42 1.50
C ASP A 47 7.02 -8.45 0.39
N ILE A 48 7.63 -7.27 0.41
CA ILE A 48 7.38 -6.22 -0.58
C ILE A 48 7.78 -6.64 -2.00
N TYR A 49 8.77 -7.52 -2.15
CA TYR A 49 9.18 -8.08 -3.44
C TYR A 49 8.09 -8.98 -4.04
N THR A 50 7.43 -9.79 -3.21
CA THR A 50 6.28 -10.61 -3.59
C THR A 50 5.14 -9.73 -4.07
N CYS A 51 4.89 -8.61 -3.39
CA CYS A 51 3.90 -7.62 -3.82
C CYS A 51 4.25 -7.04 -5.20
N ARG A 52 5.50 -6.62 -5.42
CA ARG A 52 5.95 -6.10 -6.72
C ARG A 52 5.81 -7.13 -7.84
N ASN A 53 6.27 -8.35 -7.60
CA ASN A 53 6.16 -9.43 -8.57
C ASN A 53 4.69 -9.73 -8.91
N LYS A 54 3.79 -9.64 -7.91
CA LYS A 54 2.36 -9.79 -8.14
C LYS A 54 1.80 -8.68 -9.02
N LEU A 55 2.18 -7.42 -8.77
CA LEU A 55 1.79 -6.29 -9.61
C LEU A 55 2.25 -6.51 -11.07
N PHE A 56 3.52 -6.87 -11.27
CA PHE A 56 4.06 -7.15 -12.61
C PHE A 56 3.31 -8.27 -13.30
N GLN A 57 3.01 -9.36 -12.59
CA GLN A 57 2.21 -10.46 -13.12
C GLN A 57 0.83 -9.99 -13.57
N LEU A 58 0.14 -9.18 -12.76
CA LEU A 58 -1.19 -8.66 -13.08
C LEU A 58 -1.15 -7.77 -14.33
N ILE A 59 -0.19 -6.84 -14.39
CA ILE A 59 -0.01 -5.95 -15.55
C ILE A 59 0.24 -6.78 -16.81
N VAL A 60 1.24 -7.67 -16.79
CA VAL A 60 1.59 -8.48 -17.97
C VAL A 60 0.38 -9.32 -18.42
N ASN A 61 -0.27 -10.02 -17.51
CA ASN A 61 -1.41 -10.88 -17.85
C ASN A 61 -2.58 -10.07 -18.44
N LYS A 62 -2.93 -8.93 -17.84
CA LYS A 62 -4.07 -8.13 -18.29
C LYS A 62 -3.81 -7.43 -19.60
N THR A 63 -2.62 -6.86 -19.78
CA THR A 63 -2.25 -6.19 -21.03
C THR A 63 -2.13 -7.19 -22.19
N THR A 64 -1.52 -8.36 -21.97
CA THR A 64 -1.31 -9.36 -23.04
C THR A 64 -2.63 -9.91 -23.59
N VAL A 65 -3.69 -9.96 -22.79
CA VAL A 65 -5.03 -10.40 -23.25
C VAL A 65 -5.62 -9.44 -24.28
N VAL A 66 -5.26 -8.16 -24.21
CA VAL A 66 -5.85 -7.08 -25.04
C VAL A 66 -4.83 -6.41 -25.96
N SER A 67 -3.62 -6.97 -26.06
CA SER A 67 -2.52 -6.38 -26.81
C SER A 67 -2.70 -6.51 -28.32
N CYS A 68 -2.15 -5.55 -29.06
CA CYS A 68 -2.13 -5.59 -30.53
C CYS A 68 -0.89 -6.34 -31.05
N GLY A 69 -1.06 -7.58 -31.51
CA GLY A 69 0.02 -8.39 -32.08
C GLY A 69 1.08 -8.83 -31.06
N ASP A 70 2.34 -9.01 -31.50
CA ASP A 70 3.46 -9.47 -30.65
C ASP A 70 4.10 -8.36 -29.79
N SER A 71 3.40 -7.24 -29.55
CA SER A 71 3.92 -6.06 -28.85
C SER A 71 4.37 -6.30 -27.40
N CYS A 72 3.92 -7.39 -26.79
CA CYS A 72 4.23 -7.77 -25.41
C CYS A 72 5.53 -8.57 -25.24
N LYS A 73 6.30 -8.80 -26.31
CA LYS A 73 7.66 -9.34 -26.19
C LYS A 73 8.48 -8.43 -25.26
N ASP A 74 9.17 -9.03 -24.30
CA ASP A 74 9.99 -8.34 -23.29
C ASP A 74 9.27 -7.35 -22.36
N PHE A 75 7.93 -7.34 -22.32
CA PHE A 75 7.16 -6.38 -21.53
C PHE A 75 7.52 -6.38 -20.03
N LYS A 76 7.79 -7.55 -19.45
CA LYS A 76 8.26 -7.65 -18.06
C LYS A 76 9.59 -6.91 -17.83
N ASN A 77 10.51 -6.94 -18.80
CA ASN A 77 11.79 -6.25 -18.70
C ASN A 77 11.60 -4.73 -18.77
N GLU A 78 10.67 -4.25 -19.61
CA GLU A 78 10.29 -2.83 -19.64
C GLU A 78 9.75 -2.37 -18.27
N LEU A 79 8.90 -3.17 -17.62
CA LEU A 79 8.37 -2.86 -16.29
C LEU A 79 9.47 -2.79 -15.21
N ILE A 80 10.46 -3.69 -15.25
CA ILE A 80 11.59 -3.71 -14.30
C ILE A 80 12.42 -2.42 -14.41
N ASN A 81 12.50 -1.83 -15.60
CA ASN A 81 13.26 -0.60 -15.84
C ASN A 81 12.53 0.68 -15.40
N ILE A 82 11.30 0.59 -14.88
CA ILE A 82 10.58 1.74 -14.33
C ILE A 82 11.06 1.99 -12.90
N GLU A 83 11.74 3.12 -12.70
CA GLU A 83 12.33 3.49 -11.41
C GLU A 83 11.31 3.53 -10.26
N ASP A 84 10.12 4.09 -10.51
CA ASP A 84 9.05 4.18 -9.52
C ASP A 84 8.52 2.81 -9.04
N LEU A 85 8.83 1.73 -9.76
CA LEU A 85 8.48 0.35 -9.40
C LEU A 85 9.62 -0.37 -8.65
N ASN A 86 10.76 0.30 -8.44
CA ASN A 86 11.86 -0.24 -7.67
C ASN A 86 11.61 -0.10 -6.17
N ILE A 87 12.05 -1.13 -5.44
CA ILE A 87 12.04 -1.14 -3.97
C ILE A 87 13.37 -0.54 -3.54
N LEU A 88 13.34 0.71 -3.10
CA LEU A 88 14.52 1.39 -2.57
C LEU A 88 14.94 0.70 -1.27
N THR A 89 16.15 0.13 -1.25
CA THR A 89 16.73 -0.55 -0.08
C THR A 89 17.46 0.39 0.86
N LYS A 90 17.69 1.64 0.44
CA LYS A 90 18.27 2.73 1.24
C LYS A 90 17.48 4.00 0.97
N PHE A 91 16.94 4.61 2.03
CA PHE A 91 16.37 5.95 1.99
C PHE A 91 17.49 6.98 1.84
N THR A 92 18.18 7.00 0.70
CA THR A 92 19.03 8.13 0.33
C THR A 92 18.09 9.27 0.00
N THR A 93 18.07 10.30 0.86
CA THR A 93 17.39 11.60 0.69
C THR A 93 16.26 11.57 -0.35
N CYS A 94 15.03 11.27 0.09
CA CYS A 94 13.84 11.33 -0.78
C CYS A 94 13.89 12.63 -1.58
N ASP A 95 14.16 12.51 -2.88
CA ASP A 95 13.79 13.56 -3.80
C ASP A 95 12.26 13.57 -3.78
N LEU A 96 11.69 14.67 -3.30
CA LEU A 96 10.24 14.87 -3.17
C LEU A 96 9.50 14.73 -4.50
N ASN A 97 10.23 14.67 -5.62
CA ASN A 97 9.69 14.53 -6.97
C ASN A 97 9.58 13.08 -7.47
N HIS A 98 10.09 12.09 -6.75
CA HIS A 98 10.10 10.69 -7.21
C HIS A 98 9.11 9.81 -6.44
N LEU A 99 8.28 9.07 -7.18
CA LEU A 99 7.37 8.08 -6.63
C LEU A 99 8.15 6.81 -6.26
N SER A 100 7.80 6.19 -5.15
CA SER A 100 8.33 4.90 -4.75
C SER A 100 7.32 3.78 -4.99
N PHE A 101 7.78 2.53 -4.92
CA PHE A 101 6.86 1.39 -4.99
C PHE A 101 5.82 1.38 -3.84
N ILE A 102 6.13 2.01 -2.70
CA ILE A 102 5.15 2.20 -1.62
C ILE A 102 4.00 3.10 -2.08
N ASP A 103 4.29 4.17 -2.82
CA ASP A 103 3.26 5.05 -3.38
C ASP A 103 2.35 4.29 -4.35
N VAL A 104 2.89 3.33 -5.10
CA VAL A 104 2.10 2.44 -5.96
C VAL A 104 1.19 1.51 -5.16
N ILE A 105 1.66 0.97 -4.05
CA ILE A 105 0.81 0.19 -3.12
C ILE A 105 -0.30 1.08 -2.54
N LEU A 106 0.01 2.33 -2.20
CA LEU A 106 -0.93 3.26 -1.57
C LEU A 106 -2.00 3.78 -2.53
N GLY A 107 -1.64 4.03 -3.79
CA GLY A 107 -2.62 4.48 -4.75
C GLY A 107 -2.18 5.26 -5.96
N PHE A 108 -0.89 5.50 -6.08
CA PHE A 108 -0.36 6.27 -7.18
C PHE A 108 -0.06 5.34 -8.37
N ILE A 109 -0.48 5.75 -9.56
CA ILE A 109 -0.10 5.08 -10.80
C ILE A 109 0.99 5.94 -11.43
N PRO A 110 2.25 5.44 -11.52
CA PRO A 110 3.31 6.17 -12.19
C PRO A 110 2.93 6.48 -13.64
N CYS A 111 3.14 7.72 -14.09
CA CYS A 111 2.88 8.11 -15.48
C CYS A 111 3.63 7.19 -16.45
N LYS A 112 4.88 6.84 -16.12
CA LYS A 112 5.68 5.96 -16.97
C LYS A 112 5.09 4.56 -17.09
N LEU A 113 4.52 4.03 -16.01
CA LEU A 113 3.81 2.75 -16.05
C LEU A 113 2.61 2.81 -16.99
N PHE A 114 1.80 3.88 -16.88
CA PHE A 114 0.65 4.06 -17.75
C PHE A 114 1.05 4.19 -19.23
N GLU A 115 2.10 4.94 -19.53
CA GLU A 115 2.64 5.09 -20.89
C GLU A 115 3.06 3.74 -21.48
N VAL A 116 3.78 2.92 -20.73
CA VAL A 116 4.23 1.61 -21.22
C VAL A 116 3.02 0.72 -21.50
N VAL A 117 1.99 0.70 -20.64
CA VAL A 117 0.76 -0.05 -20.90
C VAL A 117 0.03 0.49 -22.15
N LEU A 118 -0.06 1.81 -22.29
CA LEU A 118 -0.70 2.46 -23.43
C LEU A 118 -0.04 2.07 -24.76
N GLN A 119 1.28 1.91 -24.79
CA GLN A 119 2.02 1.48 -25.98
C GLN A 119 1.71 0.03 -26.41
N LYS A 120 1.13 -0.79 -25.53
CA LYS A 120 0.82 -2.20 -25.83
C LYS A 120 -0.60 -2.42 -26.32
N VAL A 121 -1.48 -1.43 -26.17
CA VAL A 121 -2.91 -1.54 -26.46
C VAL A 121 -3.35 -0.53 -27.52
N ILE A 122 -4.55 -0.73 -28.10
CA ILE A 122 -5.00 0.03 -29.27
C ILE A 122 -5.48 1.44 -28.88
N THR A 123 -6.16 1.58 -27.74
CA THR A 123 -6.75 2.85 -27.32
C THR A 123 -6.47 3.17 -25.86
N LYS A 124 -6.59 4.45 -25.52
CA LYS A 124 -6.43 4.94 -24.14
C LYS A 124 -7.51 4.38 -23.21
N GLU A 125 -8.71 4.15 -23.73
CA GLU A 125 -9.83 3.56 -22.98
C GLU A 125 -9.50 2.14 -22.54
N ILE A 126 -8.90 1.33 -23.43
CA ILE A 126 -8.42 -0.01 -23.09
C ILE A 126 -7.30 0.06 -22.05
N ALA A 127 -6.35 0.99 -22.20
CA ALA A 127 -5.28 1.18 -21.22
C ALA A 127 -5.82 1.53 -19.83
N ASN A 128 -6.80 2.43 -19.74
CA ASN A 128 -7.48 2.77 -18.50
C ASN A 128 -8.17 1.55 -17.89
N GLN A 129 -8.92 0.78 -18.68
CA GLN A 129 -9.58 -0.45 -18.21
C GLN A 129 -8.58 -1.46 -17.65
N VAL A 130 -7.46 -1.69 -18.35
CA VAL A 130 -6.39 -2.56 -17.88
C VAL A 130 -5.86 -2.09 -16.53
N MET A 131 -5.54 -0.79 -16.40
CA MET A 131 -5.00 -0.24 -15.17
C MET A 131 -5.99 -0.30 -14.01
N ASP A 132 -7.27 0.01 -14.25
CA ASP A 132 -8.32 -0.09 -13.23
C ASP A 132 -8.47 -1.54 -12.74
N GLU A 133 -8.52 -2.52 -13.64
CA GLU A 133 -8.60 -3.93 -13.27
C GLU A 133 -7.37 -4.40 -12.51
N VAL A 134 -6.16 -4.05 -12.99
CA VAL A 134 -4.89 -4.38 -12.34
C VAL A 134 -4.87 -3.81 -10.93
N MET A 135 -5.17 -2.51 -10.76
CA MET A 135 -5.10 -1.87 -9.46
C MET A 135 -6.16 -2.40 -8.49
N ASN A 136 -7.36 -2.74 -8.99
CA ASN A 136 -8.40 -3.38 -8.17
C ASN A 136 -7.98 -4.78 -7.69
N GLN A 137 -7.42 -5.61 -8.58
CA GLN A 137 -6.92 -6.93 -8.19
C GLN A 137 -5.71 -6.85 -7.27
N PHE A 138 -4.81 -5.90 -7.50
CA PHE A 138 -3.65 -5.68 -6.64
C PHE A 138 -4.07 -5.20 -5.25
N LYS A 139 -5.04 -4.29 -5.16
CA LYS A 139 -5.61 -3.85 -3.88
C LYS A 139 -6.18 -5.04 -3.08
N LEU A 140 -6.93 -5.92 -3.73
CA LEU A 140 -7.47 -7.12 -3.08
C LEU A 140 -6.36 -8.07 -2.60
N PHE A 141 -5.31 -8.24 -3.40
CA PHE A 141 -4.15 -9.02 -3.00
C PHE A 141 -3.46 -8.46 -1.75
N ILE A 142 -3.19 -7.15 -1.70
CA ILE A 142 -2.62 -6.48 -0.53
C ILE A 142 -3.54 -6.59 0.68
N TYR A 143 -4.85 -6.44 0.47
CA TYR A 143 -5.83 -6.56 1.55
C TYR A 143 -5.79 -7.94 2.21
N GLU A 144 -5.88 -9.01 1.42
CA GLU A 144 -5.92 -10.38 1.93
C GLU A 144 -4.60 -10.84 2.56
N ASN A 145 -3.46 -10.42 2.01
CA ASN A 145 -2.16 -10.97 2.41
C ASN A 145 -1.42 -10.13 3.46
N ILE A 146 -1.78 -8.86 3.64
CA ILE A 146 -1.10 -7.96 4.58
C ILE A 146 -2.11 -7.28 5.50
N TRP A 147 -3.08 -6.54 4.93
CA TRP A 147 -3.93 -5.63 5.71
C TRP A 147 -4.82 -6.37 6.71
N LYS A 148 -5.47 -7.45 6.27
CA LYS A 148 -6.42 -8.22 7.07
C LYS A 148 -5.78 -8.83 8.31
N GLU A 149 -4.60 -9.42 8.17
CA GLU A 149 -3.83 -9.95 9.29
C GLU A 149 -3.38 -8.84 10.24
N ARG A 150 -2.82 -7.75 9.71
CA ARG A 150 -2.46 -6.57 10.53
C ARG A 150 -3.64 -6.09 11.36
N CYS A 151 -4.82 -5.94 10.76
CA CYS A 151 -6.02 -5.51 11.47
C CYS A 151 -6.44 -6.50 12.57
N SER A 152 -6.26 -7.80 12.36
CA SER A 152 -6.51 -8.81 13.39
C SER A 152 -5.56 -8.62 14.59
N LEU A 153 -4.27 -8.47 14.33
CA LEU A 153 -3.25 -8.32 15.37
C LEU A 153 -3.37 -7.01 16.14
N VAL A 154 -3.67 -5.90 15.46
CA VAL A 154 -3.95 -4.62 16.13
C VAL A 154 -5.18 -4.74 17.01
N ARG A 155 -6.24 -5.40 16.54
CA ARG A 155 -7.45 -5.61 17.36
C ARG A 155 -7.16 -6.46 18.59
N GLU A 156 -6.39 -7.53 18.44
CA GLU A 156 -5.98 -8.37 19.56
C GLU A 156 -5.16 -7.57 20.59
N TRP A 157 -4.18 -6.81 20.12
CA TRP A 157 -3.41 -5.91 20.98
C TRP A 157 -4.31 -4.89 21.69
N GLU A 158 -5.21 -4.21 20.97
CA GLU A 158 -6.18 -3.27 21.55
C GLU A 158 -7.02 -3.92 22.65
N CYS A 159 -7.51 -5.15 22.44
CA CYS A 159 -8.23 -5.90 23.47
C CYS A 159 -7.35 -6.16 24.71
N ASN A 160 -6.09 -6.58 24.51
CA ASN A 160 -5.17 -6.90 25.59
C ASN A 160 -4.81 -5.70 26.46
N VAL A 161 -4.72 -4.49 25.87
CA VAL A 161 -4.49 -3.25 26.62
C VAL A 161 -5.78 -2.56 27.07
N GLY A 162 -6.94 -3.20 26.88
CA GLY A 162 -8.23 -2.69 27.32
C GLY A 162 -8.71 -1.47 26.53
N ILE A 163 -8.34 -1.33 25.26
CA ILE A 163 -8.86 -0.34 24.32
C ILE A 163 -10.13 -0.91 23.66
N GLY A 164 -11.25 -0.84 24.37
CA GLY A 164 -12.57 -1.20 23.86
C GLY A 164 -13.26 -0.07 23.09
N ASN A 165 -14.32 -0.40 22.34
CA ASN A 165 -15.11 0.57 21.57
C ASN A 165 -15.67 1.73 22.40
N ASP A 166 -16.02 1.48 23.67
CA ASP A 166 -16.58 2.50 24.55
C ASP A 166 -15.54 3.53 24.99
N ARG A 167 -14.29 3.09 25.28
CA ARG A 167 -13.17 4.00 25.56
C ARG A 167 -12.80 4.85 24.35
N LYS A 168 -12.83 4.27 23.14
CA LYS A 168 -12.59 5.01 21.89
C LYS A 168 -13.62 6.15 21.72
N LYS A 169 -14.91 5.86 21.97
CA LYS A 169 -16.00 6.86 21.88
C LYS A 169 -15.97 7.91 22.99
N GLN A 170 -15.66 7.51 24.23
CA GLN A 170 -15.70 8.40 25.39
C GLN A 170 -14.52 9.39 25.40
N LYS A 171 -13.31 8.93 25.02
CA LYS A 171 -12.12 9.80 24.97
C LYS A 171 -12.06 10.69 23.72
N CYS A 172 -12.66 10.28 22.59
CA CYS A 172 -12.87 11.19 21.43
C CYS A 172 -13.66 12.46 21.82
N ARG A 173 -14.67 12.30 22.70
CA ARG A 173 -15.52 13.42 23.15
C ARG A 173 -14.81 14.35 24.13
N GLN A 174 -13.89 13.81 24.94
CA GLN A 174 -13.11 14.61 25.89
C GLN A 174 -12.04 15.45 25.17
N GLN A 175 -11.31 14.88 24.21
CA GLN A 175 -10.29 15.62 23.45
C GLN A 175 -10.88 16.75 22.57
N THR A 176 -12.09 16.58 22.06
CA THR A 176 -12.80 17.65 21.32
C THR A 176 -13.31 18.77 22.22
N SER A 177 -13.44 18.52 23.53
CA SER A 177 -13.88 19.53 24.51
C SER A 177 -12.70 20.36 25.04
N ASP A 178 -11.48 19.81 25.05
CA ASP A 178 -10.26 20.48 25.54
C ASP A 178 -9.58 21.36 24.46
N THR A 179 -10.11 21.41 23.23
CA THR A 179 -9.54 22.17 22.09
C THR A 179 -10.43 23.35 21.66
N VAL A 180 -11.35 23.82 22.52
CA VAL A 180 -12.22 25.00 22.29
C VAL A 180 -11.92 26.08 23.32
#